data_AF-A0A7Y3U0Y8-F1
#
_entry.id   AF-A0A7Y3U0Y8-F1
#
_cell.length_a   1.000
_cell.length_b   1.000
_cell.length_c   1.000
_cell.angle_alpha   90.00
_cell.angle_beta   90.00
_cell.angle_gamma   90.00
#
_symmetry.space_group_name_H-M   'P 1'
#
loop_
_entity.id
_entity.type
_entity.pdbx_description
1 polymer ?
#
loop_
_entity_poly.entity_id
_entity_poly.type
_entity_poly.pdbx_seq_one_letter_code
_entity_poly.pdbx_strand_id
1 'polypeptide(L)'
;MPIINTLEIYEDLKSQFKEEEARTLTKALEKSLEEYQKKQESFLATKDDIVKLREEVKDDITKLREEVKGDIAKLREEVKGDIAKLREEVKGDIAKLREEVKGDIAKLRGETKDDINKLWVGTNADINKLRNELANAKAEIIKWLFIFLIGQGVSIIGILKFIK
;
A
#
# COMPACT_ATOMS: atom_id res chain seq x y z
N MET A 1 -61.74 -23.86 -17.71
CA MET A 1 -62.16 -25.28 -17.62
C MET A 1 -63.48 -25.42 -18.34
N PRO A 2 -63.69 -26.48 -19.14
CA PRO A 2 -64.99 -26.75 -19.72
C PRO A 2 -65.96 -27.05 -18.58
N ILE A 3 -67.07 -26.31 -18.52
CA ILE A 3 -68.17 -26.61 -17.62
C ILE A 3 -68.89 -27.79 -18.26
N ILE A 4 -68.75 -28.97 -17.65
CA ILE A 4 -69.47 -30.16 -18.11
C ILE A 4 -70.95 -29.91 -17.85
N ASN A 5 -71.76 -29.91 -18.92
CA ASN A 5 -73.18 -29.68 -18.83
C ASN A 5 -73.90 -30.94 -18.33
N THR A 6 -74.09 -31.04 -17.02
CA THR A 6 -74.71 -32.21 -16.38
C THR A 6 -76.17 -32.42 -16.80
N LEU A 7 -76.85 -31.36 -17.26
CA LEU A 7 -78.20 -31.44 -17.83
C LEU A 7 -78.21 -32.16 -19.18
N GLU A 8 -77.25 -31.87 -20.04
CA GLU A 8 -77.13 -32.51 -21.37
C GLU A 8 -76.79 -34.00 -21.23
N ILE A 9 -75.89 -34.34 -20.29
CA ILE A 9 -75.55 -35.73 -19.94
C ILE A 9 -76.77 -36.49 -19.39
N TYR A 10 -77.60 -35.82 -18.60
CA TYR A 10 -78.83 -36.41 -18.07
C TYR A 10 -79.88 -36.67 -19.16
N GLU A 11 -80.06 -35.72 -20.08
CA GLU A 11 -80.98 -35.87 -21.22
C GLU A 11 -80.54 -37.00 -22.15
N ASP A 12 -79.24 -37.12 -22.44
CA ASP A 12 -78.68 -38.21 -23.24
C ASP A 12 -78.86 -39.58 -22.56
N LEU A 13 -78.60 -39.69 -21.26
CA LEU A 13 -78.79 -40.92 -20.49
C LEU A 13 -80.27 -41.32 -20.38
N LYS A 14 -81.18 -40.34 -20.28
CA LYS A 14 -82.63 -40.59 -20.22
C LYS A 14 -83.19 -41.15 -21.54
N SER A 15 -82.50 -40.94 -22.67
CA SER A 15 -82.89 -41.51 -23.96
C SER A 15 -82.64 -43.02 -24.09
N GLN A 16 -81.74 -43.59 -23.27
CA GLN A 16 -81.32 -45.00 -23.35
C GLN A 16 -81.59 -45.81 -22.07
N PHE A 17 -81.83 -45.14 -20.93
CA PHE A 17 -82.04 -45.76 -19.62
C PHE A 17 -83.35 -45.33 -18.98
N LYS A 18 -83.78 -46.04 -17.93
CA LYS A 18 -84.90 -45.58 -17.09
C LYS A 18 -84.50 -44.32 -16.34
N GLU A 19 -85.49 -43.48 -16.05
CA GLU A 19 -85.25 -42.16 -15.44
C GLU A 19 -84.49 -42.25 -14.11
N GLU A 20 -84.70 -43.29 -13.29
CA GLU A 20 -83.93 -43.50 -12.06
C GLU A 20 -82.46 -43.88 -12.29
N GLU A 21 -82.18 -44.72 -13.30
CA GLU A 21 -80.82 -45.17 -13.63
C GLU A 21 -80.00 -44.01 -14.22
N ALA A 22 -80.61 -43.23 -15.12
CA ALA A 22 -80.01 -42.01 -15.68
C ALA A 22 -79.68 -41.00 -14.56
N ARG A 23 -80.62 -40.74 -13.63
CA ARG A 23 -80.36 -39.85 -12.48
C ARG A 23 -79.22 -40.34 -11.59
N THR A 24 -79.14 -41.65 -11.35
CA THR A 24 -78.14 -42.24 -10.46
C THR A 24 -76.74 -42.14 -11.06
N LEU A 25 -76.61 -42.42 -12.37
CA LEU A 25 -75.35 -42.29 -13.09
C LEU A 25 -74.90 -40.83 -13.23
N THR A 26 -75.81 -39.90 -13.53
CA THR A 26 -75.50 -38.46 -13.58
C THR A 26 -74.97 -37.96 -12.23
N LYS A 27 -75.61 -38.34 -11.11
CA LYS A 27 -75.15 -37.96 -9.76
C LYS A 27 -73.80 -38.56 -9.39
N ALA A 28 -73.54 -39.81 -9.76
CA ALA A 28 -72.25 -40.45 -9.51
C ALA A 28 -71.11 -39.79 -10.30
N LEU A 29 -71.38 -39.42 -11.56
CA LEU A 29 -70.45 -38.67 -12.40
C LEU A 29 -70.17 -37.28 -11.83
N GLU A 30 -71.21 -36.53 -11.46
CA GLU A 30 -71.11 -35.22 -10.82
C GLU A 30 -70.22 -35.27 -9.58
N LYS A 31 -70.46 -36.23 -8.69
CA LYS A 31 -69.64 -36.43 -7.48
C LYS A 31 -68.16 -36.73 -7.80
N SER A 32 -67.89 -37.62 -8.76
CA SER A 32 -66.50 -37.95 -9.15
C SER A 32 -65.76 -36.75 -9.77
N LEU A 33 -66.49 -35.91 -10.51
CA LEU A 33 -65.96 -34.69 -11.12
C LEU A 33 -65.66 -33.63 -10.07
N GLU A 34 -66.55 -33.44 -9.09
CA GLU A 34 -66.31 -32.57 -7.93
C GLU A 34 -65.07 -33.02 -7.14
N GLU A 35 -64.92 -34.32 -6.89
CA GLU A 35 -63.74 -34.89 -6.23
C GLU A 35 -62.45 -34.64 -7.04
N TYR A 36 -62.51 -34.79 -8.37
CA TYR A 36 -61.38 -34.53 -9.26
C TYR A 36 -61.00 -33.04 -9.32
N GLN A 37 -62.00 -32.15 -9.43
CA GLN A 37 -61.80 -30.70 -9.42
C GLN A 37 -61.19 -30.23 -8.10
N LYS A 38 -61.72 -30.68 -6.96
CA LYS A 38 -61.18 -30.36 -5.64
C LYS A 38 -59.74 -30.83 -5.47
N LYS A 39 -59.41 -32.00 -6.02
CA LYS A 39 -58.04 -32.53 -6.03
C LYS A 39 -57.12 -31.71 -6.95
N GLN A 40 -57.61 -31.24 -8.10
CA GLN A 40 -56.83 -30.33 -8.95
C GLN A 40 -56.59 -28.98 -8.29
N GLU A 41 -57.62 -28.37 -7.68
CA GLU A 41 -57.50 -27.11 -6.95
C GLU A 41 -56.47 -27.20 -5.82
N SER A 42 -56.40 -28.34 -5.13
CA SER A 42 -55.39 -28.57 -4.08
C SER A 42 -53.93 -28.60 -4.59
N PHE A 43 -53.72 -28.80 -5.89
CA PHE A 43 -52.38 -28.80 -6.50
C PHE A 43 -52.01 -27.43 -7.12
N LEU A 44 -52.98 -26.53 -7.28
CA LEU A 44 -52.74 -25.21 -7.86
C LEU A 44 -52.25 -24.25 -6.80
N ALA A 45 -51.19 -23.50 -7.12
CA ALA A 45 -50.80 -22.36 -6.30
C ALA A 45 -51.93 -21.32 -6.28
N THR A 46 -52.30 -20.91 -5.08
CA THR A 46 -53.34 -19.91 -4.87
C THR A 46 -52.77 -18.50 -4.98
N LYS A 47 -53.65 -17.50 -5.09
CA LYS A 47 -53.24 -16.10 -5.00
C LYS A 47 -52.55 -15.79 -3.67
N ASP A 48 -52.98 -16.44 -2.58
CA ASP A 48 -52.39 -16.28 -1.26
C ASP A 48 -50.95 -16.82 -1.21
N ASP A 49 -50.67 -17.94 -1.88
CA ASP A 49 -49.30 -18.48 -1.98
C ASP A 49 -48.38 -17.51 -2.72
N ILE A 50 -48.88 -16.88 -3.80
CA ILE A 50 -48.13 -15.87 -4.55
C ILE A 50 -47.87 -14.62 -3.69
N VAL A 51 -48.85 -14.19 -2.89
CA VAL A 51 -48.68 -13.04 -1.98
C VAL A 51 -47.64 -13.35 -0.91
N LYS A 52 -47.70 -14.53 -0.28
CA LYS A 52 -46.71 -14.96 0.72
C LYS A 52 -45.29 -15.00 0.13
N LEU A 53 -45.12 -15.64 -1.03
CA LEU A 53 -43.82 -15.67 -1.71
C LEU A 53 -43.31 -14.27 -2.05
N ARG A 54 -44.20 -13.36 -2.45
CA ARG A 54 -43.83 -11.97 -2.73
C ARG A 54 -43.37 -11.22 -1.48
N GLU A 55 -44.01 -11.47 -0.34
CA GLU A 55 -43.62 -10.90 0.95
C GLU A 55 -42.27 -11.45 1.41
N GLU A 56 -42.09 -12.77 1.36
CA GLU A 56 -40.82 -13.44 1.69
C GLU A 56 -39.66 -12.91 0.85
N VAL A 57 -39.83 -12.84 -0.48
CA VAL A 57 -38.80 -12.30 -1.38
C VAL A 57 -38.50 -10.83 -1.08
N LYS A 58 -39.51 -10.03 -0.73
CA LYS A 58 -39.31 -8.62 -0.37
C LYS A 58 -38.51 -8.49 0.93
N ASP A 59 -38.79 -9.33 1.91
CA ASP A 59 -38.08 -9.35 3.18
C ASP A 59 -36.64 -9.80 2.98
N ASP A 60 -36.39 -10.83 2.17
CA ASP A 60 -35.04 -11.30 1.85
C ASP A 60 -34.23 -10.23 1.11
N ILE A 61 -34.83 -9.54 0.14
CA ILE A 61 -34.19 -8.39 -0.54
C ILE A 61 -33.86 -7.28 0.47
N THR A 62 -34.71 -7.04 1.47
CA THR A 62 -34.48 -6.03 2.49
C THR A 62 -33.31 -6.42 3.40
N LYS A 63 -33.28 -7.66 3.88
CA LYS A 63 -32.17 -8.21 4.69
C LYS A 63 -30.84 -8.14 3.93
N LEU A 64 -30.81 -8.59 2.67
CA LEU A 64 -29.60 -8.52 1.83
C LEU A 64 -29.10 -7.08 1.65
N ARG A 65 -30.00 -6.10 1.50
CA ARG A 65 -29.61 -4.69 1.42
C ARG A 65 -28.99 -4.19 2.73
N GLU A 66 -29.51 -4.61 3.87
CA GLU A 66 -28.97 -4.25 5.18
C GLU A 66 -27.60 -4.88 5.41
N GLU A 67 -27.44 -6.16 5.06
CA GLU A 67 -26.15 -6.88 5.12
C GLU A 67 -25.09 -6.20 4.26
N VAL A 68 -25.39 -5.94 2.98
CA VAL A 68 -24.47 -5.25 2.06
C VAL A 68 -24.10 -3.86 2.58
N LYS A 69 -25.05 -3.12 3.15
CA LYS A 69 -24.76 -1.80 3.75
C LYS A 69 -23.84 -1.94 4.97
N GLY A 70 -24.03 -2.98 5.78
CA GLY A 70 -23.17 -3.31 6.91
C GLY A 70 -21.75 -3.66 6.47
N ASP A 71 -21.60 -4.48 5.44
CA ASP A 71 -20.29 -4.88 4.92
C ASP A 71 -19.55 -3.70 4.29
N ILE A 72 -20.23 -2.83 3.54
CA ILE A 72 -19.65 -1.57 3.04
C ILE A 72 -19.17 -0.69 4.20
N ALA A 73 -19.90 -0.63 5.31
CA ALA A 73 -19.50 0.15 6.48
C ALA A 73 -18.25 -0.44 7.15
N LYS A 74 -18.19 -1.77 7.33
CA LYS A 74 -17.01 -2.46 7.86
C LYS A 74 -15.77 -2.23 6.99
N LEU A 75 -15.88 -2.44 5.68
CA LEU A 75 -14.80 -2.21 4.73
C LEU A 75 -14.30 -0.75 4.77
N ARG A 76 -15.20 0.23 4.92
CA ARG A 76 -14.80 1.64 5.08
C ARG A 76 -13.99 1.89 6.35
N GLU A 77 -14.36 1.27 7.46
CA GLU A 77 -13.60 1.41 8.72
C GLU A 77 -12.26 0.67 8.66
N GLU A 78 -12.20 -0.50 8.04
CA GLU A 78 -10.94 -1.23 7.77
C GLU A 78 -9.98 -0.38 6.94
N VAL A 79 -10.45 0.17 5.80
CA VAL A 79 -9.65 1.03 4.94
C VAL A 79 -9.17 2.30 5.67
N LYS A 80 -10.01 2.92 6.51
CA LYS A 80 -9.57 4.05 7.34
C LYS A 80 -8.48 3.63 8.32
N GLY A 81 -8.61 2.47 8.95
CA GLY A 81 -7.62 1.90 9.85
C GLY A 81 -6.29 1.66 9.16
N ASP A 82 -6.30 1.08 7.96
CA ASP A 82 -5.09 0.82 7.17
C ASP A 82 -4.42 2.13 6.72
N ILE A 83 -5.19 3.13 6.29
CA ILE A 83 -4.66 4.46 5.97
C ILE A 83 -4.00 5.09 7.21
N ALA A 84 -4.58 4.94 8.40
CA ALA A 84 -4.00 5.48 9.63
C ALA A 84 -2.68 4.78 9.99
N LYS A 85 -2.61 3.45 9.87
CA LYS A 85 -1.37 2.68 10.07
C LYS A 85 -0.27 3.09 9.10
N LEU A 86 -0.57 3.15 7.80
CA LEU A 86 0.39 3.58 6.77
C LEU A 86 0.92 4.99 7.03
N ARG A 87 0.07 5.92 7.52
CA ARG A 87 0.52 7.27 7.90
C ARG A 87 1.52 7.26 9.05
N GLU A 88 1.31 6.43 10.07
CA GLU A 88 2.24 6.31 11.19
C GLU A 88 3.54 5.62 10.79
N GLU A 89 3.49 4.59 9.93
CA GLU A 89 4.68 3.96 9.35
C GLU A 89 5.54 4.97 8.57
N VAL A 90 4.92 5.75 7.67
CA VAL A 90 5.61 6.78 6.89
C VAL A 90 6.22 7.85 7.79
N LYS A 91 5.54 8.28 8.87
CA LYS A 91 6.13 9.21 9.85
C LYS A 91 7.34 8.60 10.53
N GLY A 92 7.27 7.32 10.92
CA GLY A 92 8.38 6.58 11.51
C GLY A 92 9.59 6.51 10.59
N ASP A 93 9.37 6.21 9.31
CA ASP A 93 10.44 6.14 8.33
C ASP A 93 11.08 7.51 8.05
N ILE A 94 10.28 8.57 7.97
CA ILE A 94 10.79 9.96 7.87
C ILE A 94 11.65 10.31 9.10
N ALA A 95 11.25 9.89 10.31
CA ALA A 95 12.03 10.14 11.52
C ALA A 95 13.38 9.40 11.49
N LYS A 96 13.40 8.13 11.07
CA LYS A 96 14.64 7.36 10.91
C LYS A 96 15.58 8.01 9.90
N LEU A 97 15.08 8.35 8.72
CA LEU A 97 15.87 9.03 7.67
C LEU A 97 16.46 10.36 8.16
N ARG A 98 15.72 11.12 8.98
CA ARG A 98 16.25 12.36 9.58
C ARG A 98 17.41 12.11 10.54
N GLU A 99 17.35 11.05 11.33
CA GLU A 99 18.44 10.69 12.25
C GLU A 99 19.66 10.14 11.49
N GLU A 100 19.45 9.34 10.44
CA GLU A 100 20.52 8.88 9.54
C GLU A 100 21.26 10.07 8.90
N VAL A 101 20.52 11.01 8.32
CA VAL A 101 21.11 12.22 7.71
C VAL A 101 21.86 13.07 8.73
N LYS A 102 21.36 13.20 9.98
CA LYS A 102 22.10 13.89 11.05
C LYS A 102 23.41 13.17 11.37
N GLY A 103 23.37 11.84 11.44
CA GLY A 103 24.54 11.00 11.65
C GLY A 103 25.59 11.20 10.57
N ASP A 104 25.18 11.18 9.30
CA ASP A 104 26.06 11.39 8.16
C ASP A 104 26.68 12.81 8.18
N ILE A 105 25.89 13.83 8.48
CA ILE A 105 26.41 15.20 8.63
C ILE A 105 27.43 15.30 9.77
N ALA A 106 27.18 14.64 10.91
CA ALA A 106 28.12 14.64 12.03
C ALA A 106 29.43 13.94 11.66
N LYS A 107 29.35 12.81 10.94
CA LYS A 107 30.51 12.07 10.44
C LYS A 107 31.34 12.91 9.47
N LEU A 108 30.71 13.50 8.45
CA LEU A 108 31.38 14.37 7.48
C LEU A 108 32.06 15.57 8.13
N ARG A 109 31.44 16.16 9.17
CA ARG A 109 32.07 17.24 9.95
C ARG A 109 33.31 16.77 10.70
N GLY A 110 33.27 15.55 11.26
CA GLY A 110 34.42 14.93 11.90
C GLY A 110 35.56 14.71 10.91
N GLU A 111 35.28 14.07 9.78
CA GLU A 111 36.25 13.80 8.71
C GLU A 111 36.89 15.11 8.19
N THR A 112 36.07 16.14 7.94
CA THR A 112 36.57 17.45 7.50
C THR A 112 37.50 18.08 8.54
N LYS A 113 37.17 17.97 9.83
CA LYS A 113 38.02 18.51 10.90
C LYS A 113 39.35 17.78 10.98
N ASP A 114 39.34 16.46 10.83
CA ASP A 114 40.55 15.65 10.83
C ASP A 114 41.44 15.97 9.63
N ASP A 115 40.85 16.16 8.46
CA ASP A 115 41.60 16.53 7.25
C ASP A 115 42.19 17.94 7.36
N ILE A 116 41.46 18.91 7.92
CA ILE A 116 42.01 20.24 8.24
C ILE A 116 43.19 20.12 9.21
N ASN A 117 43.09 19.29 10.25
CA ASN A 117 44.18 19.09 11.20
C ASN A 117 45.40 18.46 10.53
N LYS A 118 45.22 17.45 9.67
CA LYS A 118 46.32 16.84 8.91
C LYS A 118 47.03 17.87 8.02
N LEU A 119 46.26 18.71 7.31
CA LEU A 119 46.82 19.78 6.48
C LEU A 119 47.59 20.81 7.31
N TRP A 120 47.07 21.19 8.47
CA TRP A 120 47.73 22.14 9.37
C TRP A 120 49.06 21.58 9.90
N VAL A 121 49.06 20.32 10.36
CA VAL A 121 50.27 19.63 10.84
C VAL A 121 51.31 19.51 9.73
N GLY A 122 50.89 19.07 8.53
CA GLY A 122 51.76 18.94 7.37
C GLY A 122 52.39 20.28 6.97
N THR A 123 51.58 21.34 6.87
CA THR A 123 52.06 22.69 6.53
C THR A 123 53.05 23.21 7.57
N ASN A 124 52.82 22.98 8.86
CA ASN A 124 53.75 23.41 9.91
C ASN A 124 55.07 22.63 9.87
N ALA A 125 55.03 21.34 9.52
CA ALA A 125 56.23 20.54 9.28
C ALA A 125 57.05 21.08 8.10
N ASP A 126 56.38 21.40 6.98
CA ASP A 126 57.02 21.98 5.80
C ASP A 126 57.65 23.35 6.08
N ILE A 127 56.95 24.23 6.83
CA ILE A 127 57.49 25.52 7.26
C ILE A 127 58.77 25.33 8.10
N ASN A 128 58.76 24.39 9.05
CA ASN A 128 59.95 24.13 9.88
C ASN A 128 61.11 23.57 9.06
N LYS A 129 60.83 22.69 8.09
CA LYS A 129 61.85 22.21 7.15
C LYS A 129 62.46 23.36 6.34
N LEU A 130 61.64 24.23 5.76
CA LEU A 130 62.10 25.41 5.02
C LEU A 130 62.91 26.37 5.90
N ARG A 131 62.52 26.57 7.16
CA ARG A 131 63.29 27.39 8.12
C ARG A 131 64.67 26.79 8.38
N ASN A 132 64.76 25.48 8.55
CA ASN A 132 66.03 24.78 8.75
C ASN A 132 66.92 24.84 7.50
N GLU A 133 66.36 24.60 6.31
CA GLU A 133 67.08 24.73 5.05
C GLU A 133 67.59 26.16 4.83
N LEU A 134 66.78 27.18 5.13
CA LEU A 134 67.20 28.57 5.07
C LEU A 134 68.31 28.90 6.08
N ALA A 135 68.24 28.38 7.30
CA ALA A 135 69.28 28.57 8.31
C ALA A 135 70.61 27.92 7.88
N ASN A 136 70.54 26.72 7.32
CA ASN A 136 71.71 26.02 6.77
C ASN A 136 72.32 26.79 5.59
N ALA A 137 71.50 27.25 4.63
CA ALA A 137 71.96 28.06 3.51
C ALA A 137 72.63 29.36 3.97
N LYS A 138 72.05 30.05 4.96
CA LYS A 138 72.66 31.25 5.57
C LYS A 138 74.02 30.92 6.21
N ALA A 139 74.12 29.81 6.95
CA ALA A 139 75.37 29.40 7.58
C ALA A 139 76.44 29.04 6.54
N GLU A 140 76.07 28.38 5.44
CA GLU A 140 76.97 28.09 4.32
C GLU A 140 77.47 29.36 3.65
N ILE A 141 76.60 30.32 3.37
CA ILE A 141 76.99 31.62 2.82
C ILE A 141 77.99 32.33 3.74
N ILE A 142 77.73 32.35 5.05
CA ILE A 142 78.65 32.95 6.03
C ILE A 142 80.00 32.24 6.01
N LYS A 143 80.02 30.89 6.02
CA LYS A 143 81.27 30.11 5.95
C LYS A 143 82.08 30.45 4.70
N TRP A 144 81.43 30.49 3.53
CA TRP A 144 82.10 30.84 2.27
C TRP A 144 82.60 32.28 2.25
N LEU A 145 81.83 33.25 2.78
CA LEU A 145 82.26 34.64 2.93
C LEU A 145 83.52 34.75 3.79
N PHE A 146 83.60 34.02 4.91
CA PHE A 146 84.80 34.00 5.75
C PHE A 146 86.03 33.46 5.00
N ILE A 147 85.88 32.32 4.30
CA ILE A 147 86.97 31.74 3.50
C ILE A 147 87.42 32.73 2.42
N PHE A 148 86.47 33.39 1.76
CA PHE A 148 86.74 34.39 0.73
C PHE A 148 87.48 35.62 1.27
N LEU A 149 87.02 36.20 2.38
CA LEU A 149 87.65 37.37 3.01
C LEU A 149 89.09 37.09 3.47
N ILE A 150 89.34 35.91 4.05
CA ILE A 150 90.69 35.47 4.42
C ILE A 150 91.58 35.39 3.18
N GLY A 151 91.08 34.80 2.08
CA GLY A 151 91.78 34.74 0.80
C GLY A 151 92.15 36.12 0.26
N GLN A 152 91.20 37.07 0.23
CA GLN A 152 91.45 38.46 -0.18
C GLN A 152 92.54 39.13 0.67
N GLY A 153 92.51 38.93 2.00
CA GLY A 153 93.52 39.46 2.91
C GLY A 153 94.93 38.96 2.60
N VAL A 154 95.09 37.66 2.37
CA VAL A 154 96.38 37.05 1.98
C VAL A 154 96.88 37.62 0.64
N SER A 155 95.99 37.74 -0.35
CA SER A 155 96.34 38.31 -1.66
C SER A 155 96.80 39.77 -1.57
N ILE A 156 96.09 40.62 -0.82
CA ILE A 156 96.45 42.04 -0.64
C ILE A 156 97.82 42.19 0.03
N ILE A 157 98.09 41.41 1.08
CA ILE A 157 99.40 41.42 1.76
C ILE A 157 100.53 41.02 0.78
N GLY A 158 100.29 40.00 -0.05
CA GLY A 158 101.22 39.59 -1.09
C GLY A 158 101.53 40.72 -2.08
N ILE A 159 100.50 41.41 -2.57
CA ILE A 159 100.64 42.55 -3.49
C ILE A 159 101.41 43.71 -2.84
N LEU A 160 101.07 44.08 -1.60
CA LEU A 160 101.76 45.16 -0.87
C LEU A 160 103.25 44.88 -0.65
N LYS A 161 103.63 43.61 -0.46
CA LYS A 161 105.03 43.20 -0.32
C LYS A 161 105.80 43.21 -1.63
N PHE A 162 105.13 43.10 -2.77
CA PHE A 162 105.74 43.10 -4.11
C PHE A 162 105.91 44.52 -4.69
N ILE A 163 105.10 45.49 -4.25
CA ILE A 163 105.14 46.88 -4.72
C ILE A 163 106.15 47.75 -3.91
N LYS A 164 106.62 47.29 -2.75
CA LYS A 164 107.72 47.89 -1.97
C LYS A 164 109.07 47.29 -2.37
#